data_AF-A0A945E6I7-F1
#
_entry.id   AF-A0A945E6I7-F1
#
_cell.length_a   1.000
_cell.length_b   1.000
_cell.length_c   1.000
_cell.angle_alpha   90.00
_cell.angle_beta   90.00
_cell.angle_gamma   90.00
#
_symmetry.space_group_name_H-M   'P 1'
#
loop_
_entity.id
_entity.type
_entity.pdbx_description
1 polymer ?
#
loop_
_entity_poly.entity_id
_entity_poly.type
_entity_poly.pdbx_seq_one_letter_code
_entity_poly.pdbx_strand_id
1 'polypeptide(L)' 'MKDKKFRELAKSRTNKAIKAIKLIGNLANKSHYSYTNEESDQILNAIEKEVRVIKQKFRHSKSGRNRDEFEFK' A
#
# COMPACT_ATOMS: atom_id res chain seq x y z
N MET A 1 2.81 -25.86 -5.08
CA MET A 1 4.11 -25.25 -4.68
C MET A 1 4.12 -23.72 -4.78
N LYS A 2 3.73 -23.13 -5.92
CA LYS A 2 3.70 -21.65 -6.11
C LYS A 2 2.82 -20.94 -5.07
N ASP A 3 1.66 -21.51 -4.73
CA ASP A 3 0.73 -20.91 -3.77
C ASP A 3 1.25 -20.89 -2.33
N LYS A 4 1.99 -21.93 -1.91
CA LYS A 4 2.61 -21.98 -0.59
C LYS A 4 3.68 -20.90 -0.46
N LYS A 5 4.51 -20.72 -1.50
CA LYS A 5 5.55 -19.69 -1.49
C LYS A 5 4.95 -18.28 -1.54
N PHE A 6 3.89 -18.07 -2.32
CA PHE A 6 3.14 -16.81 -2.32
C PHE A 6 2.59 -16.49 -0.93
N ARG A 7 1.91 -17.44 -0.27
CA ARG A 7 1.34 -17.23 1.07
C ARG A 7 2.39 -16.92 2.13
N GLU A 8 3.53 -17.61 2.10
CA GLU A 8 4.67 -17.36 2.99
C GLU A 8 5.24 -15.94 2.78
N LEU A 9 5.51 -15.57 1.53
CA LEU A 9 6.03 -14.24 1.18
C LEU A 9 5.03 -13.13 1.50
N ALA A 10 3.75 -13.33 1.19
CA ALA A 10 2.69 -12.38 1.50
C ALA A 10 2.59 -12.14 3.01
N LYS A 11 2.53 -13.21 3.82
CA LYS A 11 2.50 -13.11 5.29
C LYS A 11 3.70 -12.35 5.82
N SER A 12 4.91 -12.72 5.39
CA SER A 12 6.16 -12.09 5.84
C SER A 12 6.22 -10.60 5.47
N ARG A 13 5.91 -10.25 4.22
CA ARG A 13 5.95 -8.87 3.72
C ARG A 13 4.87 -7.99 4.35
N THR A 14 3.65 -8.48 4.47
CA THR A 14 2.55 -7.74 5.12
C THR A 14 2.88 -7.44 6.58
N ASN A 15 3.42 -8.42 7.32
CA ASN A 15 3.81 -8.19 8.72
C ASN A 15 4.93 -7.15 8.86
N LYS A 16 5.92 -7.15 7.94
CA LYS A 16 6.97 -6.13 7.92
C LYS A 16 6.39 -4.74 7.63
N ALA A 17 5.48 -4.63 6.67
CA ALA A 17 4.80 -3.37 6.36
C ALA A 17 4.00 -2.84 7.55
N ILE A 18 3.21 -3.70 8.22
CA ILE A 18 2.44 -3.32 9.42
C ILE A 18 3.36 -2.80 10.52
N LYS A 19 4.50 -3.47 10.76
CA LYS A 19 5.47 -3.01 11.77
C LYS A 19 6.04 -1.63 11.42
N ALA A 20 6.44 -1.42 10.16
CA ALA A 20 6.94 -0.13 9.70
C ALA A 20 5.89 1.00 9.85
N ILE A 21 4.64 0.74 9.46
CA ILE A 21 3.53 1.70 9.60
C ILE A 21 3.31 2.05 11.07
N LYS A 22 3.38 1.08 11.99
CA LYS A 22 3.28 1.36 13.43
C LYS A 22 4.42 2.25 13.94
N LEU A 23 5.65 2.00 13.50
CA LEU A 23 6.81 2.84 13.86
C LEU A 23 6.63 4.28 13.35
N ILE A 24 6.13 4.45 12.13
CA ILE A 24 5.79 5.77 11.59
C ILE A 24 4.68 6.42 12.43
N GLY A 25 3.66 5.67 12.83
CA GLY A 25 2.60 6.15 13.71
C GLY A 25 3.12 6.66 15.05
N ASN A 26 4.20 6.09 15.58
CA ASN A 26 4.82 6.58 16.83
C ASN A 26 5.41 7.99 16.70
N LEU A 27 5.75 8.44 15.47
CA LEU A 27 6.22 9.81 15.22
C LEU A 27 5.13 10.85 15.49
N ALA A 28 3.86 10.44 15.53
CA ALA A 28 2.76 11.33 15.88
C ALA A 28 2.86 11.88 17.32
N ASN A 29 3.71 11.27 18.16
CA ASN A 29 3.89 11.70 19.54
C ASN A 29 4.56 13.08 19.65
N LYS A 30 3.73 14.13 19.75
CA LYS A 30 4.15 15.53 19.87
C LYS A 30 4.92 15.84 21.15
N SER A 31 4.93 14.95 22.17
CA SER A 31 5.77 15.16 23.37
C SER A 31 7.24 14.81 23.15
N HIS A 32 7.56 14.01 22.12
CA HIS A 32 8.93 13.64 21.76
C HIS A 32 9.40 14.29 20.46
N TYR A 33 8.47 14.77 19.62
CA TYR A 33 8.76 15.28 18.29
C TYR A 33 8.03 16.59 18.01
N SER A 34 8.71 17.49 17.30
CA SER A 34 8.10 18.68 16.71
C SER A 34 8.05 18.50 15.21
N TYR A 35 6.87 18.71 14.63
CA TYR A 35 6.63 18.62 13.19
C TYR A 35 5.41 19.47 12.83
N THR A 36 5.41 20.01 11.62
CA THR A 36 4.29 20.76 11.08
C THR A 36 3.22 19.83 10.52
N ASN A 37 2.02 20.37 10.29
CA ASN A 37 0.94 19.57 9.70
C ASN A 37 1.30 19.14 8.28
N GLU A 38 1.99 20.01 7.52
CA GLU A 38 2.47 19.74 6.18
C GLU A 38 3.46 18.57 6.14
N GLU A 39 4.37 18.48 7.12
CA GLU A 39 5.31 17.35 7.24
C GLU A 39 4.58 16.03 7.52
N SER A 40 3.59 16.03 8.42
CA SER A 40 2.77 14.84 8.67
C SER A 40 1.94 14.44 7.45
N ASP A 41 1.39 15.41 6.73
CA ASP A 41 0.60 15.16 5.51
C ASP A 41 1.47 14.58 4.40
N GLN A 42 2.70 15.05 4.23
CA GLN A 42 3.64 14.49 3.25
C GLN A 42 3.91 13.01 3.53
N ILE A 43 4.12 12.63 4.80
CA ILE A 43 4.34 11.24 5.20
C ILE A 43 3.11 10.38 4.90
N LEU A 44 1.91 10.84 5.29
CA LEU A 44 0.66 10.11 5.07
C LEU A 44 0.36 9.94 3.57
N ASN A 45 0.50 11.01 2.79
CA ASN A 45 0.29 11.00 1.35
C ASN A 45 1.23 10.03 0.62
N ALA A 46 2.49 9.96 1.03
CA ALA A 46 3.45 9.01 0.46
C ALA A 46 3.02 7.55 0.69
N ILE A 47 2.57 7.22 1.91
CA ILE A 47 2.08 5.88 2.25
C ILE A 47 0.80 5.55 1.48
N GLU A 48 -0.15 6.47 1.43
CA GLU A 48 -1.40 6.28 0.68
C GLU A 48 -1.16 6.06 -0.81
N LYS A 49 -0.24 6.82 -1.41
CA LYS A 49 0.13 6.67 -2.82
C LYS A 49 0.64 5.26 -3.10
N GLU A 50 1.53 4.73 -2.26
CA GLU A 50 2.04 3.37 -2.43
C GLU A 50 0.93 2.32 -2.25
N VAL A 51 0.02 2.51 -1.29
CA VAL A 51 -1.15 1.63 -1.14
C VAL A 51 -2.04 1.66 -2.39
N ARG A 52 -2.23 2.82 -3.04
CA ARG A 52 -2.96 2.92 -4.32
C ARG A 52 -2.24 2.15 -5.43
N VAL A 53 -0.92 2.25 -5.53
CA VAL A 53 -0.11 1.49 -6.49
C VAL A 53 -0.25 -0.02 -6.26
N ILE A 54 -0.18 -0.48 -5.00
CA ILE A 54 -0.38 -1.89 -4.65
C ILE A 54 -1.78 -2.36 -5.05
N LYS A 55 -2.83 -1.60 -4.72
CA LYS A 55 -4.21 -1.90 -5.13
C LYS A 55 -4.32 -2.04 -6.64
N GLN A 56 -3.71 -1.13 -7.41
CA GLN A 56 -3.70 -1.22 -8.87
C GLN A 56 -3.00 -2.49 -9.34
N LYS A 57 -1.83 -2.85 -8.82
CA LYS A 57 -1.10 -4.07 -9.21
C LYS A 57 -1.92 -5.34 -8.99
N PHE A 58 -2.62 -5.45 -7.86
CA PHE A 58 -3.50 -6.60 -7.57
C PHE A 58 -4.80 -6.60 -8.38
N ARG A 59 -5.29 -5.44 -8.81
CA ARG A 59 -6.46 -5.35 -9.71
C ARG A 59 -6.09 -5.69 -11.16
N HIS A 60 -4.95 -5.19 -11.64
CA HIS A 60 -4.49 -5.39 -13.02
C HIS A 60 -3.81 -6.75 -13.25
N SER A 61 -3.51 -7.52 -12.20
CA SER A 61 -3.07 -8.92 -12.36
C SER A 61 -4.15 -9.86 -12.91
N LYS A 62 -5.37 -9.37 -13.16
CA LYS A 62 -6.46 -10.04 -13.88
C LYS A 62 -6.81 -9.40 -15.24
N SER A 63 -5.98 -8.51 -15.80
CA SER A 63 -6.24 -7.99 -17.16
C SER A 63 -5.38 -8.71 -18.19
N GLY A 64 -5.82 -9.91 -18.58
CA GLY A 64 -5.57 -10.41 -19.92
C GLY A 64 -6.60 -9.77 -20.85
N ARG A 65 -6.12 -9.01 -21.84
CA ARG A 65 -6.85 -8.38 -22.96
C ARG A 65 -7.98 -7.42 -22.54
N ASN A 66 -7.70 -6.12 -22.58
CA ASN A 66 -8.72 -5.19 -23.06
C ASN A 66 -9.06 -5.61 -24.50
N ARG A 67 -10.15 -6.34 -24.67
CA ARG A 67 -10.93 -6.27 -25.90
C ARG A 67 -11.67 -4.95 -25.79
N ASP A 68 -11.28 -3.99 -26.64
CA ASP A 68 -12.12 -2.85 -26.97
C ASP A 68 -13.40 -3.39 -27.61
N GLU A 69 -14.41 -3.72 -26.80
CA GLU A 69 -15.77 -3.94 -27.29
C GLU A 69 -16.67 -2.91 -26.62
N PHE A 70 -16.93 -1.87 -27.41
CA PHE A 70 -18.00 -0.91 -27.21
C PHE A 70 -19.35 -1.63 -27.36
N GLU A 71 -20.26 -1.46 -26.39
CA GLU A 71 -21.67 -1.80 -26.58
C GLU A 71 -22.54 -0.56 -26.33
N PHE A 72 -23.37 -0.23 -27.31
CA PHE A 72 -24.57 0.58 -27.12
C PHE A 72 -25.65 -0.28 -26.49
N LYS A 73 -26.30 0.25 -25.44
CA LYS A 73 -27.77 0.30 -25.36
C LYS A 73 -28.20 1.64 -24.79
#